data_AF-A0A8S4C0R7-F1
#
_entry.id   AF-A0A8S4C0R7-F1
#
_cell.length_a   1.000
_cell.length_b   1.000
_cell.length_c   1.000
_cell.angle_alpha   90.00
_cell.angle_beta   90.00
_cell.angle_gamma   90.00
#
_symmetry.space_group_name_H-M   'P 1'
#
loop_
_entity.id
_entity.type
_entity.pdbx_description
1 polymer ?
#
loop_
_entity_poly.entity_id
_entity_poly.type
_entity_poly.pdbx_seq_one_letter_code
_entity_poly.pdbx_strand_id
1 'polypeptide(L)'
;MQKFIDNKLPVSVKSQELTRNILFIEDLPEDWKLYGKTGSCSYVNPDGSHDEDYKVGRFVGWIQKDTRTIAFSHHIEDRNKQATFVSNQARELAREKLVHLIKEENRSER
;
A
#
# COMPACT_ATOMS: atom_id res chain seq x y z
N MET A 1 -4.08 3.23 -9.22
CA MET A 1 -3.63 4.22 -8.23
C MET A 1 -3.31 5.57 -8.86
N GLN A 2 -2.47 5.65 -9.88
CA GLN A 2 -2.06 6.94 -10.48
C GLN A 2 -3.21 7.89 -10.85
N LYS A 3 -4.28 7.41 -11.50
CA LYS A 3 -5.44 8.25 -11.85
C LYS A 3 -6.10 8.92 -10.63
N PHE A 4 -6.13 8.25 -9.48
CA PHE A 4 -6.67 8.80 -8.24
C PHE A 4 -5.76 9.89 -7.67
N ILE A 5 -4.45 9.65 -7.68
CA ILE A 5 -3.44 10.63 -7.24
C ILE A 5 -3.54 11.91 -8.07
N ASP A 6 -3.68 11.75 -9.39
CA ASP A 6 -3.78 12.86 -10.36
C ASP A 6 -5.18 13.53 -10.40
N ASN A 7 -6.14 13.11 -9.58
CA ASN A 7 -7.54 13.54 -9.62
C ASN A 7 -8.25 13.33 -10.98
N LYS A 8 -7.83 12.31 -11.77
CA LYS A 8 -8.32 11.99 -13.12
C LYS A 8 -9.37 10.88 -13.17
N LEU A 9 -9.93 10.46 -12.03
CA LEU A 9 -11.06 9.52 -12.06
C LEU A 9 -12.34 10.21 -12.53
N PRO A 10 -13.24 9.49 -13.24
CA PRO A 10 -14.52 10.03 -13.72
C PRO A 10 -15.57 10.12 -12.58
N VAL A 11 -15.19 10.71 -11.45
CA VAL A 11 -16.02 10.96 -10.27
C VAL A 11 -15.72 12.36 -9.72
N SER A 12 -16.52 12.86 -8.78
CA SER A 12 -16.30 14.22 -8.26
C SER A 12 -14.92 14.38 -7.59
N VAL A 13 -14.29 15.55 -7.76
CA VAL A 13 -13.01 15.88 -7.10
C VAL A 13 -13.15 15.78 -5.58
N LYS A 14 -14.27 16.25 -5.02
CA LYS A 14 -14.58 16.15 -3.60
C LYS A 14 -14.57 14.70 -3.09
N SER A 15 -15.10 13.75 -3.87
CA SER A 15 -15.05 12.32 -3.51
C SER A 15 -13.60 11.81 -3.44
N GLN A 16 -12.75 12.26 -4.35
CA GLN A 16 -11.34 11.87 -4.38
C GLN A 16 -10.58 12.48 -3.19
N GLU A 17 -10.83 13.75 -2.87
CA GLU A 17 -10.26 14.44 -1.69
C GLU A 17 -10.66 13.78 -0.36
N LEU A 18 -11.95 13.53 -0.18
CA LEU A 18 -12.45 12.85 1.03
C LEU A 18 -11.82 11.47 1.19
N THR A 19 -11.69 10.73 0.08
CA THR A 19 -11.03 9.42 0.07
C THR A 19 -9.55 9.54 0.44
N ARG A 20 -8.86 10.58 -0.05
CA ARG A 20 -7.44 10.82 0.26
C ARG A 20 -7.23 11.05 1.75
N ASN A 21 -8.10 11.84 2.37
CA ASN A 21 -8.00 12.23 3.77
C ASN A 21 -8.14 11.04 4.73
N ILE A 22 -9.03 10.08 4.41
CA ILE A 22 -9.23 8.89 5.26
C ILE A 22 -8.17 7.79 5.05
N LEU A 23 -7.32 7.92 4.03
CA LEU A 23 -6.28 6.93 3.72
C LEU A 23 -4.93 7.25 4.36
N PHE A 24 -4.81 8.37 5.09
CA PHE A 24 -3.59 8.67 5.84
C PHE A 24 -3.36 7.61 6.92
N ILE A 25 -2.11 7.12 7.01
CA ILE A 25 -1.71 6.08 7.97
C ILE A 25 -0.78 6.66 9.02
N GLU A 26 0.38 7.16 8.59
CA GLU A 26 1.43 7.67 9.47
C GLU A 26 2.39 8.58 8.70
N ASP A 27 3.15 9.38 9.44
CA ASP A 27 4.34 10.04 8.93
C ASP A 27 5.52 9.05 8.91
N LEU A 28 6.30 9.10 7.85
CA LEU A 28 7.56 8.39 7.64
C LEU A 28 8.73 9.37 7.83
N PRO A 29 9.98 8.86 7.92
CA PRO A 29 11.15 9.73 8.02
C PRO A 29 11.23 10.77 6.90
N GLU A 30 11.86 11.90 7.20
CA GLU A 30 12.13 12.98 6.24
C GLU A 30 10.87 13.62 5.63
N ASP A 31 9.84 13.78 6.46
CA ASP A 31 8.56 14.45 6.17
C ASP A 31 7.70 13.78 5.09
N TRP A 32 8.00 12.52 4.77
CA TRP A 32 7.16 11.71 3.91
C TRP A 32 5.89 11.28 4.65
N LYS A 33 4.76 11.31 3.97
CA LYS A 33 3.47 10.86 4.51
C LYS A 33 3.04 9.58 3.83
N LEU A 34 2.67 8.56 4.61
CA LEU A 34 2.18 7.28 4.10
C LEU A 34 0.66 7.27 4.04
N TYR A 35 0.14 6.98 2.84
CA TYR A 35 -1.28 6.75 2.61
C TYR A 35 -1.48 5.37 2.01
N GLY A 36 -2.54 4.66 2.41
CA GLY A 36 -2.83 3.39 1.78
C GLY A 36 -3.93 2.57 2.45
N LYS A 37 -4.14 1.39 1.88
CA LYS A 37 -5.11 0.42 2.38
C LYS A 37 -4.56 -0.99 2.30
N THR A 38 -4.75 -1.72 3.40
CA THR A 38 -4.46 -3.15 3.47
C THR A 38 -5.62 -3.97 2.91
N GLY A 39 -5.31 -5.12 2.33
CA GLY A 39 -6.29 -6.11 1.89
C GLY A 39 -5.77 -7.52 2.16
N SER A 40 -6.68 -8.44 2.44
CA SER A 40 -6.39 -9.86 2.57
C SER A 40 -7.47 -10.67 1.89
N CYS A 41 -7.09 -11.74 1.21
CA CYS A 41 -8.02 -12.73 0.70
C CYS A 41 -7.40 -14.13 0.76
N SER A 42 -8.25 -15.16 0.86
CA SER A 42 -7.83 -16.53 0.55
C SER A 42 -7.56 -16.64 -0.96
N TYR A 43 -6.63 -17.51 -1.34
CA TYR A 43 -6.43 -17.86 -2.73
C TYR A 43 -7.69 -18.55 -3.28
N VAL A 44 -7.93 -18.38 -4.58
CA VAL A 44 -9.05 -19.01 -5.28
C VAL A 44 -8.47 -20.01 -6.26
N ASN A 45 -8.80 -21.28 -6.06
CA ASN A 45 -8.40 -22.38 -6.91
C ASN A 45 -9.02 -22.25 -8.32
N PRO A 46 -8.49 -22.95 -9.33
CA PRO A 46 -9.03 -22.92 -10.68
C PRO A 46 -10.52 -23.33 -10.78
N ASP A 47 -10.99 -24.15 -9.83
CA ASP A 47 -12.39 -24.59 -9.73
C ASP A 47 -13.31 -23.57 -9.01
N GLY A 48 -12.76 -22.44 -8.55
CA GLY A 48 -13.48 -21.40 -7.83
C GLY A 48 -13.58 -21.61 -6.32
N SER A 49 -13.06 -22.71 -5.78
CA SER A 49 -13.00 -22.95 -4.33
C SER A 49 -11.94 -22.07 -3.67
N HIS A 50 -12.13 -21.74 -2.39
CA HIS A 50 -11.14 -21.01 -1.60
C HIS A 50 -10.16 -21.98 -0.95
N ASP A 51 -8.86 -21.72 -1.13
CA ASP A 51 -7.82 -22.37 -0.33
C ASP A 51 -7.63 -21.56 0.96
N GLU A 52 -8.12 -22.08 2.08
CA GLU A 52 -8.02 -21.38 3.36
C GLU A 52 -6.59 -21.35 3.92
N ASP A 53 -5.72 -22.26 3.48
CA ASP A 53 -4.34 -22.35 3.95
C ASP A 53 -3.41 -21.46 3.11
N TYR A 54 -3.88 -21.06 1.93
CA TYR A 54 -3.19 -20.11 1.07
C TYR A 54 -3.80 -18.72 1.18
N LYS A 55 -3.15 -17.84 1.95
CA LYS A 55 -3.53 -16.44 2.14
C LYS A 55 -2.71 -15.49 1.28
N VAL A 56 -3.36 -14.45 0.77
CA VAL A 56 -2.74 -13.36 0.03
C VAL A 56 -2.95 -12.06 0.79
N GLY A 57 -1.85 -11.38 1.14
CA GLY A 57 -1.86 -10.05 1.74
C GLY A 57 -1.47 -8.99 0.72
N ARG A 58 -2.12 -7.84 0.77
CA ARG A 58 -1.84 -6.69 -0.08
C ARG A 58 -1.78 -5.42 0.74
N PHE A 59 -0.91 -4.52 0.32
CA PHE A 59 -0.88 -3.14 0.76
C PHE A 59 -0.62 -2.24 -0.44
N VAL A 60 -1.57 -1.36 -0.73
CA VAL A 60 -1.54 -0.45 -1.87
C VAL A 60 -1.72 0.98 -1.39
N GLY A 61 -1.03 1.92 -2.03
CA GLY A 61 -1.03 3.29 -1.56
C GLY A 61 -0.05 4.18 -2.28
N TRP A 62 0.33 5.26 -1.62
CA TRP A 62 1.40 6.15 -2.04
C TRP A 62 2.09 6.78 -0.84
N ILE A 63 3.33 7.23 -1.03
CA ILE A 63 4.01 8.14 -0.13
C ILE A 63 4.08 9.53 -0.78
N GLN A 64 3.98 10.59 0.01
CA GLN A 64 4.01 11.96 -0.49
C GLN A 64 4.90 12.84 0.38
N LYS A 65 5.75 13.65 -0.28
CA LYS A 65 6.54 14.73 0.32
C LYS A 65 6.45 15.93 -0.60
N ASP A 66 5.96 17.05 -0.10
CA ASP A 66 5.70 18.26 -0.89
C ASP A 66 4.90 17.97 -2.17
N THR A 67 5.51 18.21 -3.34
CA THR A 67 4.95 17.95 -4.67
C THR A 67 5.27 16.55 -5.20
N ARG A 68 6.18 15.82 -4.55
CA ARG A 68 6.61 14.49 -4.97
C ARG A 68 5.68 13.43 -4.41
N THR A 69 5.20 12.55 -5.28
CA THR A 69 4.33 11.43 -4.92
C THR A 69 4.85 10.15 -5.55
N ILE A 70 4.97 9.09 -4.74
CA ILE A 70 5.40 7.76 -5.20
C ILE A 70 4.29 6.76 -4.88
N ALA A 71 3.63 6.27 -5.93
CA ALA A 71 2.63 5.22 -5.80
C ALA A 71 3.31 3.84 -5.66
N PHE A 72 2.72 2.96 -4.85
CA PHE A 72 3.22 1.59 -4.69
C PHE A 72 2.10 0.56 -4.65
N SER A 73 2.48 -0.69 -4.89
CA SER A 73 1.65 -1.86 -4.69
C SER A 73 2.53 -3.00 -4.18
N HIS A 74 2.29 -3.45 -2.96
CA HIS A 74 2.99 -4.57 -2.35
C HIS A 74 2.04 -5.74 -2.13
N HIS A 75 2.47 -6.94 -2.52
CA HIS A 75 1.74 -8.18 -2.32
C HIS A 75 2.67 -9.20 -1.67
N ILE A 76 2.10 -10.04 -0.82
CA ILE A 76 2.74 -11.24 -0.28
C ILE A 76 1.78 -12.41 -0.33
N GLU A 77 2.35 -13.59 -0.42
CA GLU A 77 1.67 -14.87 -0.50
C GLU A 77 2.18 -15.74 0.64
N ASP A 78 1.27 -16.31 1.42
CA ASP A 78 1.59 -17.18 2.53
C ASP A 78 0.78 -18.47 2.40
N ARG A 79 1.49 -19.58 2.30
CA ARG A 79 0.92 -20.93 2.15
C ARG A 79 0.86 -21.68 3.48
N ASN A 80 1.26 -21.05 4.58
CA ASN A 80 1.26 -21.64 5.90
C ASN A 80 0.13 -21.06 6.74
N LYS A 81 -0.42 -21.89 7.65
CA LYS A 81 -1.34 -21.42 8.69
C LYS A 81 -0.59 -20.51 9.66
N GLN A 82 -0.61 -19.20 9.42
CA GLN A 82 -0.06 -18.22 10.35
C GLN A 82 -1.15 -17.62 11.25
N ALA A 83 -0.78 -17.37 12.51
CA ALA A 83 -1.65 -16.73 13.50
C ALA A 83 -1.82 -15.21 13.27
N THR A 84 -0.99 -14.59 12.41
CA THR A 84 -1.03 -13.16 12.12
C THR A 84 -1.70 -12.87 10.79
N PHE A 85 -2.42 -11.75 10.71
CA PHE A 85 -3.06 -11.31 9.48
C PHE A 85 -1.99 -10.96 8.42
N VAL A 86 -1.99 -11.70 7.30
CA VAL A 86 -1.07 -11.52 6.17
C VAL A 86 -1.12 -10.10 5.58
N SER A 87 -2.24 -9.40 5.74
CA SER A 87 -2.38 -7.99 5.38
C SER A 87 -1.53 -7.03 6.24
N ASN A 88 -1.34 -7.33 7.53
CA ASN A 88 -0.48 -6.55 8.41
C ASN A 88 0.99 -6.78 8.07
N GLN A 89 1.37 -8.03 7.79
CA GLN A 89 2.71 -8.36 7.32
C GLN A 89 3.04 -7.64 6.00
N ALA A 90 2.10 -7.63 5.05
CA ALA A 90 2.24 -6.88 3.81
C ALA A 90 2.46 -5.38 4.06
N ARG A 91 1.76 -4.81 5.05
CA ARG A 91 1.94 -3.41 5.43
C ARG A 91 3.33 -3.13 5.97
N GLU A 92 3.79 -3.92 6.96
CA GLU A 92 5.11 -3.73 7.58
C GLU A 92 6.24 -3.89 6.57
N LEU A 93 6.21 -4.96 5.76
CA LEU A 93 7.25 -5.21 4.76
C LEU A 93 7.32 -4.11 3.70
N ALA A 94 6.17 -3.57 3.27
CA ALA A 94 6.19 -2.44 2.35
C ALA A 94 6.72 -1.18 3.04
N ARG A 95 6.31 -0.92 4.29
CA ARG A 95 6.79 0.23 5.08
C ARG A 95 8.31 0.21 5.22
N GLU A 96 8.90 -0.93 5.55
CA GLU A 96 10.35 -1.11 5.62
C GLU A 96 11.04 -0.78 4.30
N LYS A 97 10.51 -1.31 3.19
CA LYS A 97 11.03 -1.03 1.83
C LYS A 97 10.91 0.45 1.46
N LEU A 98 9.81 1.11 1.84
CA LEU A 98 9.60 2.54 1.58
C LEU A 98 10.58 3.39 2.41
N VAL A 99 10.82 3.04 3.67
CA VAL A 99 11.84 3.72 4.49
C VAL A 99 13.23 3.55 3.90
N HIS A 100 13.56 2.37 3.36
CA HIS A 100 14.82 2.15 2.65
C HIS A 100 14.92 3.03 1.40
N LEU A 101 13.88 3.04 0.56
CA LEU A 101 13.80 3.84 -0.66
C LEU A 101 14.01 5.34 -0.38
N ILE A 102 13.34 5.87 0.66
CA ILE A 102 13.48 7.27 1.07
C ILE A 102 14.95 7.59 1.38
N LYS A 103 15.64 6.74 2.15
CA LYS A 103 17.06 6.94 2.49
C LYS A 103 17.98 6.93 1.26
N GLU A 104 17.70 6.08 0.27
CA GLU A 104 18.47 6.01 -0.98
C GLU A 104 18.26 7.23 -1.86
N GLU A 105 17.02 7.72 -1.91
CA GLU A 105 16.64 8.91 -2.68
C GLU A 105 17.39 10.15 -2.18
N ASN A 106 17.41 10.36 -0.86
CA ASN A 106 18.11 11.51 -0.26
C ASN A 106 19.64 11.41 -0.35
N ARG A 107 20.19 10.21 -0.54
CA ARG A 107 21.62 10.03 -0.81
C ARG A 107 21.98 10.43 -2.25
N SER A 108 21.04 10.33 -3.18
CA SER A 108 21.26 10.66 -4.60
C SER A 108 21.13 12.16 -4.89
N GLU A 109 20.49 12.91 -3.99
CA GLU A 109 20.33 14.37 -4.08
C GLU A 109 21.49 15.15 -3.41
N ARG A 110 22.50 14.46 -2.88
CA ARG A 110 23.73 15.03 -2.30
C ARG A 110 24.93 14.77 -3.19
#